data_AF-A0A951BXM9-F1
#
_entry.id   AF-A0A951BXM9-F1
#
_cell.length_a   1.000
_cell.length_b   1.000
_cell.length_c   1.000
_cell.angle_alpha   90.00
_cell.angle_beta   90.00
_cell.angle_gamma   90.00
#
_symmetry.space_group_name_H-M   'P 1'
#
loop_
_entity.id
_entity.type
_entity.pdbx_description
1 polymer ?
#
loop_
_entity_poly.entity_id
_entity_poly.type
_entity_poly.pdbx_seq_one_letter_code
_entity_poly.pdbx_strand_id
1 'polypeptide(L)'
;MRDFHSLSEREILALAISLEEEDERIYADFTEGLRESFPASAAVFGGMRKEESDHRRRLMKLYQEKFGDHIPLIRRHDVRGFVHRRPVWLVRPLGLKAVRNLASAMEVETGRFYERAAARTTDSQIRQLLDDLALEERHHKNLADELGEQKLHGSAAMAEEEAKRRLFVLQIIQPGLAGLMDGSVSTLAPVFAAALATQKSYDAFLVGLAASVGAGISMGFAE
;
A
#
# COMPACT_ATOMS: atom_id res chain seq x y z
N MET A 1 17.97 -15.91 10.96
CA MET A 1 16.58 -15.94 11.47
C MET A 1 16.43 -17.00 12.54
N ARG A 2 16.07 -16.59 13.75
CA ARG A 2 15.77 -17.45 14.90
C ARG A 2 14.31 -17.94 14.82
N ASP A 3 14.04 -19.09 15.44
CA ASP A 3 12.68 -19.62 15.48
C ASP A 3 11.83 -18.90 16.53
N PHE A 4 10.58 -18.57 16.21
CA PHE A 4 9.65 -17.93 17.14
C PHE A 4 9.48 -18.76 18.42
N HIS A 5 9.49 -20.10 18.29
CA HIS A 5 9.41 -21.01 19.42
C HIS A 5 10.58 -20.95 20.40
N SER A 6 11.68 -20.30 20.02
CA SER A 6 12.84 -20.15 20.90
C SER A 6 12.90 -18.80 21.62
N LEU A 7 11.96 -17.88 21.39
CA LEU A 7 11.95 -16.56 22.03
C LEU A 7 11.47 -16.65 23.49
N SER A 8 12.17 -15.93 24.36
CA SER A 8 11.74 -15.65 25.74
C SER A 8 10.65 -14.56 25.78
N GLU A 9 9.94 -14.44 26.91
CA GLU A 9 8.92 -13.38 27.10
C GLU A 9 9.52 -11.97 26.92
N ARG A 10 10.78 -11.76 27.35
CA ARG A 10 11.53 -10.52 27.12
C ARG A 10 11.71 -10.24 25.63
N GLU A 11 12.08 -11.26 24.85
CA GLU A 11 12.29 -11.13 23.40
C GLU A 11 10.96 -10.98 22.66
N ILE A 12 9.88 -11.63 23.13
CA ILE A 12 8.53 -11.49 22.60
C ILE A 12 8.05 -10.05 22.74
N LEU A 13 8.15 -9.45 23.93
CA LEU A 13 7.74 -8.06 24.14
C LEU A 13 8.61 -7.08 23.35
N ALA A 14 9.92 -7.31 23.27
CA ALA A 14 10.81 -6.46 22.48
C ALA A 14 10.47 -6.50 20.98
N LEU A 15 10.14 -7.69 20.46
CA LEU A 15 9.66 -7.85 19.10
C LEU A 15 8.30 -7.16 18.92
N ALA A 16 7.35 -7.34 19.84
CA ALA A 16 6.04 -6.68 19.79
C ALA A 16 6.18 -5.15 19.68
N ILE A 17 7.01 -4.54 20.53
CA ILE A 17 7.31 -3.10 20.48
C ILE A 17 7.85 -2.69 19.10
N SER A 18 8.77 -3.49 18.54
CA SER A 18 9.34 -3.20 17.22
C SER A 18 8.31 -3.34 16.09
N LEU A 19 7.34 -4.25 16.21
CA LEU A 19 6.24 -4.39 15.25
C LEU A 19 5.32 -3.17 15.29
N GLU A 20 4.92 -2.72 16.47
CA GLU A 20 4.10 -1.51 16.65
C GLU A 20 4.78 -0.25 16.10
N GLU A 21 6.09 -0.11 16.32
CA GLU A 21 6.88 1.00 15.76
C GLU A 21 6.94 0.98 14.22
N GLU A 22 7.01 -0.21 13.63
CA GLU A 22 7.03 -0.39 12.17
C GLU A 22 5.64 -0.11 11.58
N ASP A 23 4.59 -0.67 12.18
CA ASP A 23 3.20 -0.52 11.73
C ASP A 23 2.72 0.94 11.90
N GLU A 24 3.10 1.65 12.98
CA GLU A 24 2.83 3.10 13.15
C GLU A 24 3.38 3.92 11.95
N ARG A 25 4.60 3.62 11.51
CA ARG A 25 5.24 4.33 10.39
C ARG A 25 4.56 4.00 9.07
N ILE A 26 4.16 2.75 8.87
CA ILE A 26 3.43 2.34 7.66
C ILE A 26 2.07 3.05 7.60
N TYR A 27 1.34 3.14 8.71
CA TYR A 27 0.09 3.89 8.76
C TYR A 27 0.28 5.38 8.50
N ALA A 28 1.37 5.97 9.00
CA ALA A 28 1.73 7.35 8.67
C ALA A 28 1.94 7.55 7.16
N ASP A 29 2.64 6.62 6.50
CA ASP A 29 2.85 6.64 5.04
C ASP A 29 1.54 6.49 4.26
N PHE A 30 0.61 5.65 4.73
CA PHE A 30 -0.72 5.53 4.14
C PHE A 30 -1.53 6.82 4.29
N THR A 31 -1.56 7.41 5.48
CA THR A 31 -2.25 8.68 5.73
C THR A 31 -1.69 9.79 4.84
N GLU A 32 -0.37 9.90 4.71
CA GLU A 32 0.26 10.91 3.86
C GLU A 32 -0.06 10.67 2.39
N GLY A 33 0.13 9.45 1.89
CA GLY A 33 -0.06 9.11 0.48
C GLY A 33 -1.52 9.18 0.00
N LEU A 34 -2.49 9.08 0.92
CA LEU A 34 -3.92 9.14 0.60
C LEU A 34 -4.54 10.52 0.87
N ARG A 35 -3.86 11.44 1.56
CA ARG A 35 -4.45 12.69 2.08
C ARG A 35 -5.16 13.53 1.01
N GLU A 36 -4.58 13.67 -0.17
CA GLU A 36 -5.12 14.53 -1.23
C GLU A 36 -6.27 13.87 -2.01
N SER A 37 -6.15 12.58 -2.32
CA SER A 37 -7.09 11.88 -3.22
C SER A 37 -8.18 11.11 -2.48
N PHE A 38 -7.91 10.65 -1.25
CA PHE A 38 -8.77 9.78 -0.45
C PHE A 38 -8.77 10.22 1.03
N PRO A 39 -9.25 11.44 1.35
CA PRO A 39 -9.11 12.05 2.68
C PRO A 39 -9.87 11.30 3.78
N ALA A 40 -10.98 10.64 3.47
CA ALA A 40 -11.73 9.87 4.47
C ALA A 40 -10.99 8.59 4.85
N SER A 41 -10.47 7.87 3.84
CA SER A 41 -9.60 6.72 4.07
C SER A 41 -8.31 7.12 4.80
N ALA A 42 -7.70 8.25 4.45
CA ALA A 42 -6.53 8.79 5.15
C ALA A 42 -6.80 9.07 6.64
N ALA A 43 -8.00 9.59 6.97
CA ALA A 43 -8.41 9.84 8.35
C ALA A 43 -8.55 8.54 9.16
N VAL A 44 -9.06 7.47 8.57
CA VAL A 44 -9.16 6.16 9.24
C VAL A 44 -7.77 5.60 9.55
N PHE A 45 -6.85 5.58 8.58
CA PHE A 45 -5.47 5.16 8.84
C PHE A 45 -4.75 6.07 9.85
N GLY A 46 -5.12 7.36 9.90
CA GLY A 46 -4.64 8.29 10.92
C GLY A 46 -5.17 7.98 12.32
N GLY A 47 -6.34 7.34 12.43
CA GLY A 47 -6.88 6.78 13.67
C GLY A 47 -6.08 5.55 14.10
N MET A 48 -5.94 4.56 13.20
CA MET A 48 -5.19 3.33 13.46
C MET A 48 -3.76 3.61 13.92
N ARG A 49 -3.07 4.57 13.28
CA ARG A 49 -1.74 5.03 13.72
C ARG A 49 -1.69 5.41 15.21
N LYS A 50 -2.74 6.09 15.72
CA LYS A 50 -2.79 6.51 17.13
C LYS A 50 -2.97 5.29 18.04
N GLU A 51 -3.77 4.33 17.61
CA GLU A 51 -3.98 3.05 18.31
C GLU A 51 -2.64 2.28 18.42
N GLU A 52 -1.87 2.15 17.34
CA GLU A 52 -0.53 1.51 17.40
C GLU A 52 0.44 2.25 18.34
N SER A 53 0.38 3.58 18.39
CA SER A 53 1.20 4.33 19.34
C SER A 53 0.80 4.05 20.79
N ASP A 54 -0.48 3.79 21.06
CA ASP A 54 -0.97 3.40 22.38
C ASP A 54 -0.64 1.94 22.73
N HIS A 55 -0.70 1.03 21.75
CA HIS A 55 -0.21 -0.34 21.87
C HIS A 55 1.27 -0.36 22.25
N ARG A 56 2.12 0.35 21.49
CA ARG A 56 3.55 0.51 21.80
C ARG A 56 3.77 1.01 23.21
N ARG A 57 3.04 2.06 23.62
CA ARG A 57 3.18 2.65 24.96
C ARG A 57 2.85 1.65 26.07
N ARG A 58 1.77 0.87 25.91
CA ARG A 58 1.40 -0.22 26.85
C ARG A 58 2.47 -1.29 26.92
N LEU A 59 2.97 -1.75 25.78
CA LEU A 59 4.03 -2.76 25.70
C LEU A 59 5.33 -2.27 26.34
N MET A 60 5.78 -1.05 26.03
CA MET A 60 6.98 -0.46 26.62
C MET A 60 6.86 -0.32 28.14
N LYS A 61 5.70 0.11 28.64
CA LYS A 61 5.45 0.21 30.08
C LYS A 61 5.57 -1.16 30.75
N LEU A 62 4.89 -2.18 30.21
CA LEU A 62 4.96 -3.53 30.77
C LEU A 62 6.37 -4.12 30.67
N TYR A 63 7.07 -3.87 29.56
CA TYR A 63 8.46 -4.26 29.40
C TYR A 63 9.34 -3.67 30.50
N GLN A 64 9.22 -2.35 30.74
CA GLN A 64 10.01 -1.65 31.75
C GLN A 64 9.75 -2.21 33.15
N GLU A 65 8.48 -2.46 33.48
CA GLU A 65 8.08 -3.04 34.77
C GLU A 65 8.66 -4.45 35.00
N LYS A 66 8.79 -5.26 33.93
CA LYS A 66 9.21 -6.67 34.03
C LYS A 66 10.71 -6.89 33.82
N PHE A 67 11.34 -6.13 32.94
CA PHE A 67 12.68 -6.40 32.40
C PHE A 67 13.63 -5.20 32.45
N GLY A 68 13.18 -4.04 32.93
CA GLY A 68 13.97 -2.81 33.04
C GLY A 68 14.04 -2.00 31.74
N ASP A 69 14.93 -1.00 31.72
CA ASP A 69 14.91 0.05 30.70
C ASP A 69 15.47 -0.36 29.32
N HIS A 70 16.32 -1.40 29.28
CA HIS A 70 17.00 -1.79 28.04
C HIS A 70 16.18 -2.79 27.23
N ILE A 71 15.51 -2.27 26.19
CA ILE A 71 14.80 -3.04 25.17
C ILE A 71 15.79 -3.41 24.05
N PRO A 72 16.08 -4.71 23.82
CA PRO A 72 16.88 -5.15 22.69
C PRO A 72 16.11 -4.94 21.39
N LEU A 73 16.80 -4.49 20.34
CA LEU A 73 16.20 -4.37 19.01
C LEU A 73 16.05 -5.77 18.39
N ILE A 74 14.81 -6.21 18.17
CA ILE A 74 14.49 -7.47 17.49
C ILE A 74 13.50 -7.15 16.39
N ARG A 75 13.88 -7.41 15.14
CA ARG A 75 13.04 -7.05 13.99
C ARG A 75 12.30 -8.26 13.47
N ARG A 76 11.20 -7.99 12.75
CA ARG A 76 10.43 -8.97 11.98
C ARG A 76 11.31 -9.96 11.20
N HIS A 77 12.32 -9.45 10.48
CA HIS A 77 13.20 -10.26 9.65
C HIS A 77 14.21 -11.12 10.43
N ASP A 78 14.37 -10.88 11.72
CA ASP A 78 15.25 -11.69 12.57
C ASP A 78 14.55 -12.99 13.02
N VAL A 79 13.23 -13.08 12.88
CA VAL A 79 12.39 -14.16 13.39
C VAL A 79 11.62 -14.84 12.24
N ARG A 80 11.60 -16.18 12.24
CA ARG A 80 10.85 -16.95 11.24
C ARG A 80 9.35 -16.85 11.49
N GLY A 81 8.56 -16.86 10.42
CA GLY A 81 7.10 -16.94 10.48
C GLY A 81 6.37 -15.67 10.07
N PHE A 82 7.09 -14.57 9.82
CA PHE A 82 6.54 -13.36 9.21
C PHE A 82 6.63 -13.41 7.69
N VAL A 83 5.62 -12.86 7.03
CA VAL A 83 5.56 -12.64 5.59
C VAL A 83 6.46 -11.46 5.24
N HIS A 84 7.25 -11.63 4.17
CA HIS A 84 8.03 -10.53 3.65
C HIS A 84 7.11 -9.53 2.94
N ARG A 85 6.94 -8.34 3.54
CA ARG A 85 6.15 -7.25 2.97
C ARG A 85 7.03 -6.40 2.05
N ARG A 86 6.50 -5.99 0.89
CA ARG A 86 7.18 -4.99 0.05
C ARG A 86 7.09 -3.63 0.75
N PRO A 87 8.19 -2.86 0.85
CA PRO A 87 8.13 -1.52 1.44
C PRO A 87 7.14 -0.61 0.71
N VAL A 88 6.28 0.06 1.47
CA VAL A 88 5.19 0.91 0.93
C VAL A 88 5.70 2.02 0.03
N TRP A 89 6.84 2.63 0.37
CA TRP A 89 7.45 3.72 -0.40
C TRP A 89 7.90 3.32 -1.82
N LEU A 90 8.13 2.02 -2.08
CA LEU A 90 8.49 1.50 -3.41
C LEU A 90 7.27 1.34 -4.33
N VAL A 91 6.05 1.46 -3.81
CA VAL A 91 4.81 1.22 -4.55
C VAL A 91 4.04 2.53 -4.66
N ARG A 92 4.56 3.47 -5.47
CA ARG A 92 3.86 4.72 -5.81
C ARG A 92 3.46 4.74 -7.30
N PRO A 93 2.27 5.25 -7.65
CA PRO A 93 1.21 5.75 -6.77
C PRO A 93 0.53 4.64 -5.95
N LEU A 94 0.14 4.96 -4.71
CA LEU A 94 -0.55 4.01 -3.83
C LEU A 94 -2.02 3.88 -4.27
N GLY A 95 -2.37 2.74 -4.86
CA GLY A 95 -3.76 2.42 -5.14
C GLY A 95 -4.53 2.14 -3.86
N LEU A 96 -5.68 2.78 -3.65
CA LEU A 96 -6.50 2.63 -2.43
C LEU A 96 -6.80 1.16 -2.09
N LYS A 97 -7.13 0.34 -3.08
CA LYS A 97 -7.36 -1.10 -2.91
C LYS A 97 -6.10 -1.83 -2.43
N ALA A 98 -4.93 -1.48 -2.97
CA ALA A 98 -3.67 -2.10 -2.58
C ALA A 98 -3.30 -1.74 -1.14
N VAL A 99 -3.51 -0.48 -0.74
CA VAL A 99 -3.29 -0.03 0.64
C VAL A 99 -4.21 -0.76 1.62
N ARG A 100 -5.51 -0.86 1.32
CA ARG A 100 -6.48 -1.58 2.17
C ARG A 100 -6.13 -3.07 2.32
N ASN A 101 -5.78 -3.73 1.21
CA ASN A 101 -5.35 -5.13 1.24
C ASN A 101 -4.06 -5.32 2.03
N LEU A 102 -3.13 -4.37 1.90
CA LEU A 102 -1.90 -4.41 2.66
C LEU A 102 -2.22 -4.26 4.14
N ALA A 103 -2.94 -3.22 4.57
CA ALA A 103 -3.36 -3.02 5.95
C ALA A 103 -4.06 -4.26 6.53
N SER A 104 -5.08 -4.81 5.86
CA SER A 104 -5.77 -6.03 6.30
C SER A 104 -4.81 -7.22 6.49
N ALA A 105 -3.86 -7.42 5.57
CA ALA A 105 -2.84 -8.47 5.72
C ALA A 105 -1.88 -8.18 6.89
N MET A 106 -1.61 -6.91 7.18
CA MET A 106 -0.76 -6.51 8.30
C MET A 106 -1.43 -6.88 9.64
N GLU A 107 -2.67 -6.45 9.83
CA GLU A 107 -3.46 -6.71 11.05
C GLU A 107 -3.67 -8.21 11.30
N VAL A 108 -3.91 -8.99 10.24
CA VAL A 108 -4.02 -10.46 10.37
C VAL A 108 -2.71 -11.08 10.84
N GLU A 109 -1.58 -10.60 10.34
CA GLU A 109 -0.28 -11.11 10.74
C GLU A 109 0.07 -10.72 12.18
N THR A 110 -0.11 -9.45 12.53
CA THR A 110 0.17 -8.91 13.87
C THR A 110 -0.76 -9.55 14.92
N GLY A 111 -2.06 -9.67 14.64
CA GLY A 111 -3.00 -10.40 15.50
C GLY A 111 -2.60 -11.87 15.71
N ARG A 112 -2.19 -12.59 14.67
CA ARG A 112 -1.69 -13.98 14.80
C ARG A 112 -0.41 -14.06 15.62
N PHE A 113 0.47 -13.07 15.51
CA PHE A 113 1.66 -12.99 16.36
C PHE A 113 1.25 -12.88 17.82
N TYR A 114 0.33 -11.98 18.16
CA TYR A 114 -0.16 -11.80 19.52
C TYR A 114 -0.85 -13.04 20.08
N GLU A 115 -1.75 -13.69 19.33
CA GLU A 115 -2.40 -14.93 19.74
C GLU A 115 -1.37 -16.03 20.07
N ARG A 116 -0.34 -16.20 19.23
CA ARG A 116 0.71 -17.19 19.45
C ARG A 116 1.65 -16.83 20.60
N ALA A 117 1.91 -15.54 20.79
CA ALA A 117 2.73 -15.03 21.88
C ALA A 117 2.02 -15.23 23.23
N ALA A 118 0.74 -14.88 23.31
CA ALA A 118 -0.09 -15.07 24.50
C ALA A 118 -0.16 -16.56 24.91
N ALA A 119 -0.41 -17.46 23.94
CA ALA A 119 -0.49 -18.91 24.17
C ALA A 119 0.78 -19.52 24.78
N ARG A 120 1.93 -18.85 24.65
CA ARG A 120 3.24 -19.35 25.12
C ARG A 120 3.78 -18.60 26.31
N THR A 121 3.19 -17.47 26.64
CA THR A 121 3.57 -16.65 27.78
C THR A 121 3.01 -17.28 29.04
N THR A 122 3.81 -17.38 30.09
CA THR A 122 3.44 -17.88 31.40
C THR A 122 3.04 -16.77 32.37
N ASP A 123 3.66 -15.60 32.27
CA ASP A 123 3.30 -14.42 33.06
C ASP A 123 1.89 -13.94 32.70
N SER A 124 1.03 -13.81 33.71
CA SER A 124 -0.39 -13.48 33.50
C SER A 124 -0.60 -12.07 32.96
N GLN A 125 0.22 -11.09 33.36
CA GLN A 125 0.08 -9.71 32.90
C GLN A 125 0.53 -9.57 31.44
N ILE A 126 1.62 -10.24 31.07
CA ILE A 126 2.09 -10.29 29.68
C ILE A 126 1.06 -11.01 28.81
N ARG A 127 0.55 -12.16 29.25
CA ARG A 127 -0.46 -12.92 28.50
C ARG A 127 -1.72 -12.09 28.27
N GLN A 128 -2.24 -11.45 29.34
CA GLN A 128 -3.42 -10.60 29.24
C GLN A 128 -3.22 -9.47 28.23
N LEU A 129 -2.10 -8.73 28.32
CA LEU A 129 -1.85 -7.64 27.38
C LEU A 129 -1.78 -8.12 25.92
N LEU A 130 -1.16 -9.27 25.67
CA LEU A 130 -1.06 -9.83 24.32
C LEU A 130 -2.44 -10.33 23.82
N ASP A 131 -3.28 -10.91 24.68
CA ASP A 131 -4.64 -11.30 24.32
C ASP A 131 -5.53 -10.08 24.00
N ASP A 132 -5.40 -9.00 24.78
CA ASP A 132 -6.10 -7.74 24.56
C ASP A 132 -5.67 -7.12 23.22
N LEU A 133 -4.37 -7.07 22.94
CA LEU A 133 -3.85 -6.59 21.64
C LEU A 133 -4.36 -7.47 20.49
N ALA A 134 -4.36 -8.80 20.63
CA ALA A 134 -4.93 -9.68 19.61
C ALA A 134 -6.42 -9.43 19.33
N LEU A 135 -7.20 -8.96 20.31
CA LEU A 135 -8.58 -8.52 20.11
C LEU A 135 -8.65 -7.19 19.36
N GLU A 136 -7.81 -6.23 19.74
CA GLU A 136 -7.70 -4.90 19.10
C GLU A 136 -7.33 -5.05 17.61
N GLU A 137 -6.33 -5.85 17.28
CA GLU A 137 -5.93 -6.17 15.88
C GLU A 137 -7.06 -6.80 15.05
N ARG A 138 -7.91 -7.62 15.67
CA ARG A 138 -9.08 -8.19 14.97
C ARG A 138 -10.10 -7.10 14.63
N HIS A 139 -10.25 -6.08 15.46
CA HIS A 139 -11.08 -4.92 15.17
C HIS A 139 -10.48 -4.06 14.06
N HIS A 140 -9.17 -3.80 14.10
CA HIS A 140 -8.46 -3.10 13.03
C HIS A 140 -8.60 -3.78 11.67
N LYS A 141 -8.44 -5.11 11.63
CA LYS A 141 -8.67 -5.88 10.41
C LYS A 141 -10.07 -5.65 9.84
N ASN A 142 -11.10 -5.75 10.69
CA ASN A 142 -12.48 -5.54 10.26
C ASN A 142 -12.67 -4.11 9.73
N LEU A 143 -12.06 -3.11 10.37
CA LEU A 143 -12.08 -1.72 9.91
C LEU A 143 -11.41 -1.56 8.52
N ALA A 144 -10.27 -2.20 8.30
CA ALA A 144 -9.58 -2.22 7.01
C ALA A 144 -10.41 -2.93 5.91
N ASP A 145 -11.07 -4.04 6.25
CA ASP A 145 -11.96 -4.78 5.36
C ASP A 145 -13.23 -3.96 5.03
N GLU A 146 -13.81 -3.26 6.00
CA GLU A 146 -14.99 -2.40 5.82
C GLU A 146 -14.68 -1.16 4.95
N LEU A 147 -13.48 -0.61 5.06
CA LEU A 147 -12.99 0.37 4.10
C LEU A 147 -12.97 -0.25 2.69
N GLY A 148 -12.59 -1.53 2.54
CA GLY A 148 -12.56 -2.28 1.28
C GLY A 148 -13.93 -2.40 0.60
N GLU A 149 -15.00 -2.62 1.38
CA GLU A 149 -16.35 -2.92 0.88
C GLU A 149 -17.30 -1.71 0.77
N GLN A 150 -16.79 -0.49 0.57
CA GLN A 150 -17.61 0.72 0.36
C GLN A 150 -18.50 1.11 1.55
N LYS A 151 -18.09 0.86 2.80
CA LYS A 151 -18.80 1.39 3.99
C LYS A 151 -18.41 2.81 4.43
N LEU A 152 -17.79 3.60 3.55
CA LEU A 152 -17.82 5.06 3.74
C LEU A 152 -19.24 5.55 3.43
N HIS A 153 -20.13 5.53 4.42
CA HIS A 153 -21.52 5.93 4.19
C HIS A 153 -21.63 7.38 3.68
N GLY A 154 -22.49 7.59 2.68
CA GLY A 154 -22.86 8.93 2.21
C GLY A 154 -21.93 9.56 1.17
N SER A 155 -21.76 10.88 1.25
CA SER A 155 -21.05 11.68 0.24
C SER A 155 -19.55 11.37 0.12
N ALA A 156 -18.93 10.86 1.19
CA ALA A 156 -17.50 10.56 1.22
C ALA A 156 -17.11 9.40 0.28
N ALA A 157 -17.87 8.30 0.25
CA ALA A 157 -17.62 7.21 -0.71
C ALA A 157 -17.76 7.67 -2.15
N MET A 158 -18.78 8.50 -2.45
CA MET A 158 -19.00 9.00 -3.81
C MET A 158 -17.84 9.90 -4.26
N ALA A 159 -17.35 10.77 -3.38
CA ALA A 159 -16.19 11.63 -3.66
C ALA A 159 -14.90 10.82 -3.89
N GLU A 160 -14.65 9.78 -3.08
CA GLU A 160 -13.49 8.90 -3.27
C GLU A 160 -13.57 8.06 -4.55
N GLU A 161 -14.75 7.55 -4.91
CA GLU A 161 -14.92 6.81 -6.17
C GLU A 161 -14.80 7.73 -7.40
N GLU A 162 -15.27 8.97 -7.29
CA GLU A 162 -15.04 9.98 -8.33
C GLU A 162 -13.55 10.32 -8.46
N ALA A 163 -12.84 10.51 -7.34
CA ALA A 163 -11.40 10.75 -7.33
C ALA A 163 -10.63 9.59 -7.97
N LYS A 164 -10.98 8.34 -7.62
CA LYS A 164 -10.44 7.13 -8.24
C LYS A 164 -10.69 7.08 -9.75
N ARG A 165 -11.91 7.42 -10.20
CA ARG A 165 -12.23 7.48 -11.64
C ARG A 165 -11.43 8.56 -12.35
N ARG A 166 -11.29 9.75 -11.74
CA ARG A 166 -10.46 10.84 -12.27
C ARG A 166 -8.99 10.41 -12.40
N LEU A 167 -8.41 9.80 -11.36
CA LEU A 167 -7.04 9.29 -11.41
C LEU A 167 -6.85 8.24 -12.49
N PHE A 168 -7.79 7.30 -12.66
CA PHE A 168 -7.75 6.32 -13.74
C PHE A 168 -7.75 6.98 -15.13
N VAL A 169 -8.60 8.00 -15.32
CA VAL A 169 -8.62 8.78 -16.56
C VAL A 169 -7.28 9.48 -16.79
N LEU A 170 -6.74 10.17 -15.79
CA LEU A 170 -5.51 10.95 -15.90
C LEU A 170 -4.26 10.08 -16.09
N GLN A 171 -4.22 8.88 -15.50
CA GLN A 171 -3.01 8.04 -15.48
C GLN A 171 -3.02 6.93 -16.52
N ILE A 172 -4.18 6.46 -16.96
CA ILE A 172 -4.29 5.33 -17.90
C ILE A 172 -4.87 5.79 -19.23
N ILE A 173 -6.03 6.45 -19.20
CA ILE A 173 -6.76 6.79 -20.43
C ILE A 173 -6.09 7.94 -21.17
N GLN A 174 -5.79 9.05 -20.49
CA GLN A 174 -5.23 10.24 -21.13
C GLN A 174 -3.86 10.00 -21.76
N PRO A 175 -2.88 9.37 -21.08
CA PRO A 175 -1.61 9.04 -21.71
C PRO A 175 -1.79 8.12 -22.92
N GLY A 176 -2.71 7.15 -22.84
CA GLY A 176 -3.04 6.26 -23.95
C GLY A 176 -3.68 6.99 -25.14
N LEU A 177 -4.64 7.89 -24.88
CA LEU A 177 -5.29 8.70 -25.92
C LEU A 177 -4.33 9.71 -26.56
N ALA A 178 -3.45 10.34 -25.76
CA ALA A 178 -2.40 11.22 -26.26
C ALA A 178 -1.44 10.44 -27.18
N GLY A 179 -0.97 9.27 -26.76
CA GLY A 179 -0.14 8.40 -27.61
C GLY A 179 -0.83 7.93 -28.90
N LEU A 180 -2.14 7.72 -28.88
CA LEU A 180 -2.92 7.40 -30.09
C LEU A 180 -3.03 8.58 -31.06
N MET A 181 -3.27 9.79 -30.54
CA MET A 181 -3.31 11.02 -31.35
C MET A 181 -1.96 11.29 -32.00
N ASP A 182 -0.87 11.18 -31.26
CA ASP A 182 0.46 11.59 -31.73
C ASP A 182 1.14 10.54 -32.62
N GLY A 183 0.91 9.25 -32.36
CA GLY A 183 1.69 8.18 -32.99
C GLY A 183 0.99 7.39 -34.10
N SER A 184 -0.29 7.04 -33.93
CA SER A 184 -0.93 6.00 -34.77
C SER A 184 -2.11 6.50 -35.60
N VAL A 185 -2.95 7.41 -35.09
CA VAL A 185 -4.05 7.96 -35.88
C VAL A 185 -3.55 9.02 -36.88
N SER A 186 -2.58 9.85 -36.46
CA SER A 186 -2.00 10.92 -37.30
C SER A 186 -1.19 10.40 -38.49
N THR A 187 -0.59 9.22 -38.38
CA THR A 187 0.21 8.61 -39.46
C THR A 187 -0.63 7.82 -40.46
N LEU A 188 -1.79 7.27 -40.05
CA LEU A 188 -2.64 6.45 -40.93
C LEU A 188 -3.34 7.29 -42.00
N ALA A 189 -3.84 8.47 -41.66
CA ALA A 189 -4.55 9.34 -42.59
C ALA A 189 -3.72 9.70 -43.85
N PRO A 190 -2.47 10.20 -43.74
CA PRO A 190 -1.65 10.50 -44.91
C PRO A 190 -1.23 9.24 -45.70
N VAL A 191 -1.02 8.09 -45.04
CA VAL A 191 -0.70 6.82 -45.72
C VAL A 191 -1.86 6.36 -46.59
N PHE A 192 -3.09 6.37 -46.07
CA PHE A 192 -4.27 5.99 -46.84
C PHE A 192 -4.57 6.99 -47.95
N ALA A 193 -4.40 8.29 -47.70
CA ALA A 193 -4.57 9.32 -48.72
C ALA A 193 -3.59 9.11 -49.89
N ALA A 194 -2.31 8.85 -49.60
CA ALA A 194 -1.31 8.56 -50.63
C ALA A 194 -1.63 7.26 -51.37
N ALA A 195 -2.03 6.19 -50.67
CA ALA A 195 -2.40 4.91 -51.28
C ALA A 195 -3.60 5.05 -52.23
N LEU A 196 -4.65 5.77 -51.81
CA LEU A 196 -5.86 5.99 -52.61
C LEU A 196 -5.62 6.91 -53.80
N ALA A 197 -4.87 8.01 -53.61
CA ALA A 197 -4.65 9.01 -54.65
C ALA A 197 -3.65 8.55 -55.72
N THR A 198 -2.59 7.86 -55.33
CA THR A 198 -1.51 7.45 -56.25
C THR A 198 -1.71 6.04 -56.81
N GLN A 199 -2.44 5.18 -56.07
CA GLN A 199 -2.54 3.74 -56.32
C GLN A 199 -1.18 3.03 -56.45
N LYS A 200 -0.10 3.60 -55.89
CA LYS A 200 1.24 3.04 -55.91
C LYS A 200 1.68 2.70 -54.50
N SER A 201 1.99 1.44 -54.26
CA SER A 201 2.41 0.94 -52.94
C SER A 201 3.70 1.60 -52.44
N TYR A 202 4.61 1.99 -53.34
CA TYR A 202 5.87 2.65 -52.99
C TYR A 202 5.66 4.07 -52.45
N ASP A 203 4.73 4.83 -53.03
CA ASP A 203 4.43 6.20 -52.60
C ASP A 203 3.76 6.20 -51.21
N ALA A 204 2.83 5.26 -50.98
CA ALA A 204 2.24 5.04 -49.66
C ALA A 204 3.28 4.62 -48.61
N PHE A 205 4.25 3.77 -48.99
CA PHE A 205 5.34 3.36 -48.12
C PHE A 205 6.25 4.54 -47.72
N LEU A 206 6.64 5.40 -48.68
CA LEU A 206 7.45 6.58 -48.40
C LEU A 206 6.74 7.57 -47.48
N VAL A 207 5.45 7.82 -47.71
CA VAL A 207 4.63 8.68 -46.84
C VAL A 207 4.51 8.09 -45.44
N GLY A 208 4.31 6.77 -45.31
CA GLY A 208 4.26 6.09 -44.02
C GLY A 208 5.59 6.17 -43.26
N LEU A 209 6.70 5.93 -43.95
CA LEU A 209 8.04 6.05 -43.36
C LEU A 209 8.30 7.48 -42.87
N ALA A 210 7.99 8.49 -43.68
CA ALA A 210 8.17 9.89 -43.31
C ALA A 210 7.28 10.29 -42.12
N ALA A 211 6.01 9.85 -42.11
CA ALA A 211 5.08 10.13 -41.03
C ALA A 211 5.50 9.43 -39.71
N SER A 212 5.96 8.17 -39.77
CA SER A 212 6.44 7.46 -38.59
C SER A 212 7.73 8.06 -38.01
N VAL A 213 8.67 8.50 -38.86
CA VAL A 213 9.88 9.21 -38.39
C VAL A 213 9.51 10.56 -37.78
N GLY A 214 8.61 11.31 -38.41
CA GLY A 214 8.11 12.59 -37.88
C GLY A 214 7.42 12.43 -36.52
N ALA A 215 6.53 11.44 -36.39
CA ALA A 215 5.87 11.10 -35.13
C ALA A 215 6.89 10.68 -34.05
N GLY A 216 7.87 9.83 -34.40
CA GLY A 216 8.92 9.40 -33.47
C GLY A 216 9.79 10.55 -32.95
N ILE A 217 10.16 11.50 -33.83
CA ILE A 217 10.91 12.70 -33.42
C ILE A 217 10.04 13.61 -32.55
N SER A 218 8.77 13.84 -32.93
CA SER A 218 7.86 14.71 -32.19
C SER A 218 7.57 14.17 -30.78
N MET A 219 7.39 12.85 -30.64
CA MET A 219 7.16 12.21 -29.33
C MET A 219 8.42 12.27 -28.46
N GLY A 220 9.61 12.10 -29.02
CA GLY A 220 10.88 12.19 -28.27
C GLY A 220 11.24 13.59 -27.74
N PHE A 221 10.54 14.64 -28.19
CA PHE A 221 10.68 16.00 -27.65
C PHE A 221 9.60 16.37 -26.61
N ALA A 222 8.54 15.56 -26.48
CA ALA A 222 7.40 15.81 -25.60
C ALA A 222 7.42 15.00 -24.29
N GLU A 223 8.22 13.93 -24.21
CA GLU A 223 8.60 13.22 -22.97
C GLU A 223 9.76 13.90 -22.24
#